data_AF-A0A8J5RT23-F1
#
_entry.id   AF-A0A8J5RT23-F1
#
_cell.length_a   1.000
_cell.length_b   1.000
_cell.length_c   1.000
_cell.angle_alpha   90.00
_cell.angle_beta   90.00
_cell.angle_gamma   90.00
#
_symmetry.space_group_name_H-M   'P 1'
#
loop_
_entity.id
_entity.type
_entity.pdbx_description
1 polymer ?
#
loop_
_entity_poly.entity_id
_entity_poly.type
_entity_poly.pdbx_seq_one_letter_code
_entity_poly.pdbx_strand_id
1 'polypeptide(L)'
;MVAARESAAAAAAAMDASKYVRYTPEQVDALERLYYECPKPSSLRRQQLVRECPVLAHVDPKQIKVWFQNRRCREKQRKESSRLQALNRKLTAMNKLLMEENDRLQKQVSQLVYENGYYRHHTNNAGLTTTDTSCESVVTSGQNQNVVVPPPRDASPAGLMSIAEETLTEFLSKATGTAVEWVQMPGMKPGPDSIGIIAISHGCAGVAARACGLVGMEPAKVAEILKDRPLWLRDCRSMEVVNVLPAGSNGTIELLYMQLYAPTTLAPARDFWMLRYTSILDGGSLVVCERSLS
;
A
#
# COMPACT_ATOMS: atom_id res chain seq x y z
N MET A 1 -44.53 36.31 -23.13
CA MET A 1 -43.96 34.92 -23.08
C MET A 1 -43.03 34.69 -21.90
N VAL A 2 -42.11 35.62 -21.56
CA VAL A 2 -41.13 35.45 -20.47
C VAL A 2 -41.78 35.24 -19.09
N ALA A 3 -42.68 36.13 -18.66
CA ALA A 3 -43.34 36.05 -17.34
C ALA A 3 -44.10 34.72 -17.08
N ALA A 4 -44.64 34.09 -18.13
CA ALA A 4 -45.30 32.78 -18.01
C ALA A 4 -44.30 31.64 -17.75
N ARG A 5 -43.08 31.73 -18.30
CA ARG A 5 -42.00 30.77 -18.01
C ARG A 5 -41.46 30.94 -16.60
N GLU A 6 -41.32 32.16 -16.11
CA GLU A 6 -40.87 32.44 -14.74
C GLU A 6 -41.90 31.96 -13.70
N SER A 7 -43.19 32.21 -13.95
CA SER A 7 -44.28 31.67 -13.11
C SER A 7 -44.31 30.14 -13.09
N ALA A 8 -44.14 29.48 -14.25
CA ALA A 8 -44.05 28.02 -14.32
C ALA A 8 -42.80 27.46 -13.62
N ALA A 9 -41.65 28.13 -13.71
CA ALA A 9 -40.42 27.74 -13.01
C ALA A 9 -40.56 27.88 -11.49
N ALA A 10 -41.19 28.97 -11.00
CA ALA A 10 -41.48 29.16 -9.59
C ALA A 10 -42.47 28.10 -9.05
N ALA A 11 -43.51 27.76 -9.82
CA ALA A 11 -44.45 26.69 -9.47
C ALA A 11 -43.78 25.31 -9.44
N ALA A 12 -42.88 25.01 -10.39
CA ALA A 12 -42.11 23.77 -10.41
C ALA A 12 -41.14 23.67 -9.21
N ALA A 13 -40.44 24.76 -8.87
CA ALA A 13 -39.57 24.82 -7.69
C ALA A 13 -40.36 24.67 -6.37
N ALA A 14 -41.56 25.25 -6.28
CA ALA A 14 -42.45 25.06 -5.14
C ALA A 14 -42.98 23.61 -5.02
N MET A 15 -43.31 22.96 -6.14
CA MET A 15 -43.71 21.56 -6.15
C MET A 15 -42.56 20.60 -5.79
N ASP A 16 -41.33 20.86 -6.20
CA ASP A 16 -40.19 20.04 -5.79
C ASP A 16 -39.83 20.26 -4.31
N ALA A 17 -39.90 21.50 -3.82
CA ALA A 17 -39.76 21.79 -2.39
C ALA A 17 -40.81 21.05 -1.53
N SER A 18 -42.02 20.85 -2.04
CA SER A 18 -43.10 20.13 -1.36
C SER A 18 -42.83 18.63 -1.14
N LYS A 19 -41.88 18.02 -1.88
CA LYS A 19 -41.44 16.63 -1.64
C LYS A 19 -40.51 16.48 -0.44
N TYR A 20 -39.91 17.56 0.07
CA TYR A 20 -38.91 17.50 1.14
C TYR A 20 -39.47 18.05 2.44
N VAL A 21 -39.57 17.19 3.46
CA VAL A 21 -39.89 17.63 4.83
C VAL A 21 -38.77 18.53 5.34
N ARG A 22 -39.07 19.83 5.48
CA ARG A 22 -38.24 20.77 6.25
C ARG A 22 -38.60 20.64 7.72
N TYR A 23 -37.62 20.23 8.52
CA TYR A 23 -37.68 20.25 9.97
C TYR A 23 -37.41 21.68 10.46
N THR A 24 -38.06 22.09 11.56
CA THR A 24 -37.70 23.34 12.25
C THR A 24 -36.34 23.19 12.95
N PRO A 25 -35.64 24.29 13.32
CA PRO A 25 -34.39 24.21 14.06
C PRO A 25 -34.52 23.38 15.34
N GLU A 26 -35.61 23.55 16.09
CA GLU A 26 -35.89 22.85 17.35
C GLU A 26 -36.09 21.35 17.12
N GLN A 27 -36.73 20.97 15.99
CA GLN A 27 -36.86 19.57 15.58
C GLN A 27 -35.53 18.95 15.17
N VAL A 28 -34.67 19.69 14.45
CA VAL A 28 -33.32 19.24 14.11
C VAL A 28 -32.51 19.02 15.38
N ASP A 29 -32.50 19.99 16.29
CA ASP A 29 -31.85 19.91 17.59
C ASP A 29 -32.31 18.72 18.43
N ALA A 30 -33.62 18.47 18.50
CA ALA A 30 -34.17 17.31 19.20
C ALA A 30 -33.69 15.98 18.57
N LEU A 31 -33.73 15.88 17.23
CA LEU A 31 -33.25 14.71 16.50
C LEU A 31 -31.72 14.52 16.62
N GLU A 32 -30.94 15.61 16.71
CA GLU A 32 -29.49 15.54 16.94
C GLU A 32 -29.15 15.06 18.36
N ARG A 33 -29.83 15.54 19.41
CA ARG A 33 -29.65 15.02 20.78
C ARG A 33 -29.94 13.51 20.84
N LEU A 34 -31.08 13.10 20.31
CA LEU A 34 -31.49 11.69 20.22
C LEU A 34 -30.52 10.83 19.38
N TYR A 35 -29.83 11.43 18.41
CA TYR A 35 -28.81 10.74 17.61
C TYR A 35 -27.54 10.39 18.40
N TYR A 36 -27.14 11.24 19.34
CA TYR A 36 -26.01 10.95 20.23
C TYR A 36 -26.34 9.83 21.23
N GLU A 37 -27.59 9.75 21.70
CA GLU A 37 -28.06 8.65 22.57
C GLU A 37 -28.25 7.33 21.82
N CYS A 38 -28.96 7.34 20.68
CA CYS A 38 -29.28 6.13 19.93
C CYS A 38 -29.30 6.37 18.42
N PRO A 39 -28.18 6.19 17.69
CA PRO A 39 -28.10 6.49 16.25
C PRO A 39 -28.86 5.50 15.33
N LYS A 40 -29.50 4.46 15.90
CA LYS A 40 -30.31 3.45 15.18
C LYS A 40 -31.61 3.13 15.94
N PRO A 41 -32.54 4.08 16.11
CA PRO A 41 -33.74 3.85 16.90
C PRO A 41 -34.66 2.79 16.27
N SER A 42 -35.16 1.87 17.11
CA SER A 42 -36.10 0.82 16.72
C SER A 42 -37.45 1.40 16.27
N SER A 43 -38.32 0.60 15.64
CA SER A 43 -39.63 1.10 15.21
C SER A 43 -40.51 1.50 16.40
N LEU A 44 -40.46 0.74 17.49
CA LEU A 44 -41.13 1.07 18.74
C LEU A 44 -40.59 2.38 19.33
N ARG A 45 -39.26 2.56 19.38
CA ARG A 45 -38.65 3.80 19.89
C ARG A 45 -39.06 5.01 19.05
N ARG A 46 -39.13 4.89 17.72
CA ARG A 46 -39.64 5.99 16.86
C ARG A 46 -41.10 6.34 17.12
N GLN A 47 -41.96 5.37 17.45
CA GLN A 47 -43.36 5.64 17.82
C GLN A 47 -43.46 6.30 19.20
N GLN A 48 -42.63 5.88 20.16
CA GLN A 48 -42.51 6.49 21.47
C GLN A 48 -42.07 7.96 21.38
N LEU A 49 -41.03 8.26 20.58
CA LEU A 49 -40.49 9.62 20.45
C LEU A 49 -41.53 10.66 19.98
N VAL A 50 -42.49 10.27 19.13
CA VAL A 50 -43.58 11.16 18.69
C VAL A 50 -44.59 11.44 19.82
N ARG A 51 -44.68 10.57 20.83
CA ARG A 51 -45.55 10.76 22.02
C ARG A 51 -44.81 11.47 23.17
N GLU A 52 -43.55 11.13 23.36
CA GLU A 52 -42.71 11.59 24.48
C GLU A 52 -42.06 12.96 24.21
N CYS A 53 -41.86 13.35 22.95
CA CYS A 53 -41.23 14.62 22.58
C CYS A 53 -42.25 15.53 21.84
N PRO A 54 -42.84 16.54 22.52
CA PRO A 54 -43.83 17.44 21.90
C PRO A 54 -43.34 18.13 20.63
N VAL A 55 -42.05 18.46 20.56
CA VAL A 55 -41.40 19.07 19.39
C VAL A 55 -41.47 18.16 18.14
N LEU A 56 -41.53 16.84 18.33
CA LEU A 56 -41.62 15.83 17.28
C LEU A 56 -43.04 15.26 17.11
N ALA A 57 -44.05 15.76 17.84
CA ALA A 57 -45.40 15.19 17.86
C ALA A 57 -46.12 15.18 16.50
N HIS A 58 -45.73 16.07 15.58
CA HIS A 58 -46.26 16.15 14.22
C HIS A 58 -45.33 15.52 13.15
N VAL A 59 -44.27 14.81 13.56
CA VAL A 59 -43.32 14.17 12.65
C VAL A 59 -43.64 12.68 12.51
N ASP A 60 -43.94 12.21 11.29
CA ASP A 60 -44.21 10.79 11.02
C ASP A 60 -42.98 9.91 11.42
N PRO A 61 -43.15 8.79 12.14
CA PRO A 61 -42.07 7.86 12.48
C PRO A 61 -41.22 7.36 11.29
N LYS A 62 -41.76 7.36 10.06
CA LYS A 62 -41.04 7.10 8.80
C LYS A 62 -40.11 8.26 8.44
N GLN A 63 -40.52 9.50 8.64
CA GLN A 63 -39.67 10.67 8.44
C GLN A 63 -38.51 10.68 9.43
N ILE A 64 -38.76 10.34 10.71
CA ILE A 64 -37.71 10.09 11.72
C ILE A 64 -36.73 8.99 11.22
N LYS A 65 -37.24 7.86 10.71
CA LYS A 65 -36.38 6.79 10.14
C LYS A 65 -35.47 7.33 9.01
N VAL A 66 -36.02 8.10 8.08
CA VAL A 66 -35.28 8.69 6.95
C VAL A 66 -34.25 9.71 7.44
N TRP A 67 -34.60 10.57 8.40
CA TRP A 67 -33.67 11.52 9.00
C TRP A 67 -32.47 10.79 9.63
N PHE A 68 -32.69 9.74 10.43
CA PHE A 68 -31.61 8.95 11.04
C PHE A 68 -30.79 8.15 10.02
N GLN A 69 -31.37 7.74 8.88
CA GLN A 69 -30.61 7.16 7.76
C GLN A 69 -29.71 8.21 7.10
N ASN A 70 -30.27 9.38 6.77
CA ASN A 70 -29.57 10.49 6.14
C ASN A 70 -28.48 11.07 7.05
N ARG A 71 -28.73 11.19 8.36
CA ARG A 71 -27.75 11.69 9.34
C ARG A 71 -26.52 10.78 9.43
N ARG A 72 -26.71 9.46 9.44
CA ARG A 72 -25.60 8.48 9.37
C ARG A 72 -24.86 8.52 8.03
N CYS A 73 -25.59 8.67 6.93
CA CYS A 73 -24.99 8.79 5.59
C CYS A 73 -24.09 10.04 5.50
N ARG A 74 -24.61 11.21 5.89
CA ARG A 74 -23.87 12.48 5.95
C ARG A 74 -22.68 12.42 6.91
N GLU A 75 -22.82 11.74 8.05
CA GLU A 75 -21.71 11.54 9.00
C GLU A 75 -20.58 10.69 8.37
N LYS A 76 -20.92 9.56 7.74
CA LYS A 76 -19.96 8.72 7.01
C LYS A 76 -19.28 9.51 5.88
N GLN A 77 -20.06 10.27 5.10
CA GLN A 77 -19.55 11.11 4.02
C GLN A 77 -18.62 12.22 4.52
N ARG A 78 -18.95 12.89 5.63
CA ARG A 78 -18.05 13.90 6.23
C ARG A 78 -16.72 13.28 6.66
N LYS A 79 -16.75 12.15 7.39
CA LYS A 79 -15.54 11.44 7.82
C LYS A 79 -14.67 11.00 6.64
N GLU A 80 -15.30 10.47 5.59
CA GLU A 80 -14.59 10.06 4.37
C GLU A 80 -14.00 11.25 3.60
N SER A 81 -14.74 12.35 3.47
CA SER A 81 -14.24 13.60 2.87
C SER A 81 -13.02 14.15 3.63
N SER A 82 -13.08 14.19 4.97
CA SER A 82 -11.93 14.59 5.81
C SER A 82 -10.73 13.65 5.65
N ARG A 83 -10.96 12.33 5.55
CA ARG A 83 -9.91 11.33 5.30
C ARG A 83 -9.23 11.54 3.95
N LEU A 84 -10.02 11.76 2.88
CA LEU A 84 -9.54 12.03 1.53
C LEU A 84 -8.77 13.36 1.45
N GLN A 85 -9.26 14.42 2.10
CA GLN A 85 -8.53 15.71 2.20
C GLN A 85 -7.18 15.54 2.93
N ALA A 86 -7.14 14.79 4.03
CA ALA A 86 -5.89 14.52 4.74
C ALA A 86 -4.89 13.72 3.89
N LEU A 87 -5.36 12.72 3.13
CA LEU A 87 -4.52 11.95 2.21
C LEU A 87 -4.02 12.81 1.04
N ASN A 88 -4.88 13.66 0.46
CA ASN A 88 -4.51 14.57 -0.63
C ASN A 88 -3.42 15.56 -0.18
N ARG A 89 -3.54 16.15 1.03
CA ARG A 89 -2.47 17.01 1.59
C ARG A 89 -1.13 16.29 1.69
N LYS A 90 -1.12 15.03 2.14
CA LYS A 90 0.11 14.21 2.21
C LYS A 90 0.69 13.93 0.82
N LEU A 91 -0.16 13.58 -0.15
CA LEU A 91 0.26 13.30 -1.52
C LEU A 91 0.85 14.55 -2.19
N THR A 92 0.23 15.71 -2.02
CA THR A 92 0.72 17.00 -2.54
C THR A 92 2.08 17.38 -1.92
N ALA A 93 2.26 17.18 -0.62
CA ALA A 93 3.56 17.40 0.04
C ALA A 93 4.65 16.44 -0.47
N MET A 94 4.33 15.16 -0.65
CA MET A 94 5.25 14.16 -1.18
C MET A 94 5.61 14.43 -2.66
N ASN A 95 4.64 14.83 -3.48
CA ASN A 95 4.86 15.20 -4.88
C ASN A 95 5.79 16.42 -4.98
N LYS A 96 5.63 17.41 -4.09
CA LYS A 96 6.56 18.56 -4.01
C LYS A 96 8.01 18.13 -3.74
N LEU A 97 8.24 17.28 -2.73
CA LEU A 97 9.57 16.75 -2.42
C LEU A 97 10.16 15.95 -3.61
N LEU A 98 9.34 15.17 -4.31
CA LEU A 98 9.75 14.42 -5.50
C LEU A 98 10.18 15.36 -6.65
N MET A 99 9.48 16.48 -6.85
CA MET A 99 9.87 17.49 -7.84
C MET A 99 11.17 18.21 -7.45
N GLU A 100 11.35 18.54 -6.17
CA GLU A 100 12.58 19.17 -5.64
C GLU A 100 13.81 18.26 -5.84
N GLU A 101 13.70 16.96 -5.55
CA GLU A 101 14.78 16.00 -5.80
C GLU A 101 14.97 15.73 -7.31
N ASN A 102 13.93 15.78 -8.14
CA ASN A 102 14.08 15.64 -9.59
C ASN A 102 14.89 16.80 -10.20
N ASP A 103 14.56 18.03 -9.83
CA ASP A 103 15.30 19.25 -10.22
C ASP A 103 16.76 19.21 -9.72
N ARG A 104 16.98 18.74 -8.49
CA ARG A 104 18.34 18.51 -7.95
C ARG A 104 19.14 17.49 -8.78
N LEU A 105 18.53 16.35 -9.12
CA LEU A 105 19.17 15.31 -9.93
C LEU A 105 19.44 15.81 -11.36
N GLN A 106 18.51 16.55 -11.97
CA GLN A 106 18.72 17.17 -13.29
C GLN A 106 19.89 18.16 -13.29
N LYS A 107 20.06 18.94 -12.21
CA LYS A 107 21.24 19.82 -12.03
C LYS A 107 22.54 19.02 -11.91
N GLN A 108 22.56 17.95 -11.12
CA GLN A 108 23.74 17.08 -11.01
C GLN A 108 24.11 16.41 -12.34
N VAL A 109 23.13 15.87 -13.08
CA VAL A 109 23.35 15.30 -14.42
C VAL A 109 23.90 16.38 -15.37
N SER A 110 23.34 17.59 -15.36
CA SER A 110 23.81 18.69 -16.20
C SER A 110 25.27 19.08 -15.90
N GLN A 111 25.64 19.13 -14.61
CA GLN A 111 27.01 19.39 -14.18
C GLN A 111 27.97 18.27 -14.62
N LEU A 112 27.61 17.00 -14.39
CA LEU A 112 28.44 15.86 -14.78
C LEU A 112 28.62 15.76 -16.29
N VAL A 113 27.59 16.10 -17.09
CA VAL A 113 27.69 16.16 -18.55
C VAL A 113 28.64 17.28 -18.99
N TYR A 114 28.58 18.46 -18.36
CA TYR A 114 29.50 19.57 -18.62
C TYR A 114 30.95 19.20 -18.28
N GLU A 115 31.19 18.64 -17.08
CA GLU A 115 32.51 18.19 -16.64
C GLU A 115 33.08 17.10 -17.56
N ASN A 116 32.28 16.10 -17.94
CA ASN A 116 32.70 15.08 -18.91
C ASN A 116 33.06 15.69 -20.28
N GLY A 117 32.29 16.66 -20.76
CA GLY A 117 32.63 17.42 -21.97
C GLY A 117 33.99 18.11 -21.84
N TYR A 118 34.20 18.83 -20.74
CA TYR A 118 35.46 19.51 -20.43
C TYR A 118 36.65 18.54 -20.43
N TYR A 119 36.56 17.40 -19.73
CA TYR A 119 37.63 16.40 -19.70
C TYR A 119 37.92 15.80 -21.09
N ARG A 120 36.88 15.48 -21.88
CA ARG A 120 37.05 14.97 -23.26
C ARG A 120 37.75 15.98 -24.19
N HIS A 121 37.48 17.28 -24.03
CA HIS A 121 38.18 18.32 -24.77
C HIS A 121 39.64 18.47 -24.32
N HIS A 122 39.94 18.32 -23.03
CA HIS A 122 41.33 18.39 -22.53
C HIS A 122 42.17 17.18 -22.94
N THR A 123 41.60 15.97 -22.95
CA THR A 123 42.31 14.78 -23.44
C THR A 123 42.56 14.83 -24.95
N ASN A 124 41.63 15.36 -25.76
CA ASN A 124 41.86 15.49 -27.20
C ASN A 124 42.94 16.54 -27.55
N ASN A 125 43.09 17.61 -26.77
CA ASN A 125 44.14 18.62 -27.00
C ASN A 125 45.57 18.14 -26.65
N ALA A 126 45.72 17.05 -25.91
CA ALA A 126 47.03 16.44 -25.63
C ALA A 126 47.49 15.45 -26.74
N GLY A 127 46.61 15.09 -27.67
CA GLY A 127 46.81 14.04 -28.68
C GLY A 127 47.43 14.49 -30.01
N LEU A 128 48.32 15.50 -30.02
CA LEU A 128 48.98 15.98 -31.25
C LEU A 128 50.51 15.84 -31.23
N THR A 129 51.02 14.69 -30.77
CA THR A 129 52.33 14.18 -31.21
C THR A 129 52.32 12.65 -31.28
N THR A 130 53.15 12.11 -32.19
CA THR A 130 53.40 10.69 -32.47
C THR A 130 52.33 9.94 -33.28
N THR A 131 52.84 9.08 -34.16
CA THR A 131 52.16 8.47 -35.31
C THR A 131 51.90 6.98 -35.10
N ASP A 132 50.77 6.52 -35.62
CA ASP A 132 50.61 5.23 -36.31
C ASP A 132 51.00 3.93 -35.56
N THR A 133 50.03 3.30 -34.87
CA THR A 133 49.75 1.85 -35.07
C THR A 133 48.37 1.40 -34.55
N SER A 134 47.64 0.68 -35.40
CA SER A 134 46.74 -0.46 -35.11
C SER A 134 45.95 -0.56 -33.78
N CYS A 135 44.64 -0.33 -33.88
CA CYS A 135 43.54 -1.17 -33.36
C CYS A 135 43.73 -2.02 -32.08
N GLU A 136 43.34 -1.50 -30.91
CA GLU A 136 42.38 -2.16 -29.98
C GLU A 136 41.90 -1.18 -28.89
N SER A 137 40.58 -1.04 -28.70
CA SER A 137 40.02 -0.06 -27.76
C SER A 137 39.81 -0.63 -26.36
N VAL A 138 40.91 -0.76 -25.59
CA VAL A 138 40.84 -0.99 -24.14
C VAL A 138 40.73 0.36 -23.43
N VAL A 139 39.59 0.64 -22.80
CA VAL A 139 39.43 1.76 -21.88
C VAL A 139 39.12 1.22 -20.49
N THR A 140 40.16 1.07 -19.68
CA THR A 140 40.08 0.75 -18.25
C THR A 140 40.80 1.81 -17.42
N SER A 141 40.19 2.18 -16.28
CA SER A 141 40.53 3.25 -15.29
C SER A 141 39.74 4.56 -15.52
N GLY A 142 38.99 5.13 -14.57
CA GLY A 142 38.69 4.81 -13.15
C GLY A 142 38.44 6.13 -12.37
N GLN A 143 37.70 6.27 -11.26
CA GLN A 143 36.79 5.47 -10.41
C GLN A 143 35.86 6.50 -9.70
N ASN A 144 34.64 6.25 -9.18
CA ASN A 144 34.25 5.38 -8.06
C ASN A 144 32.70 5.42 -7.88
N GLN A 145 32.01 4.30 -8.08
CA GLN A 145 30.88 3.90 -7.22
C GLN A 145 30.93 2.36 -7.15
N ASN A 146 31.10 1.82 -5.95
CA ASN A 146 31.09 0.38 -5.72
C ASN A 146 29.67 -0.18 -5.85
N VAL A 147 29.18 -0.32 -7.08
CA VAL A 147 28.20 -1.35 -7.39
C VAL A 147 28.96 -2.67 -7.31
N VAL A 148 28.90 -3.28 -6.13
CA VAL A 148 29.31 -4.68 -5.96
C VAL A 148 28.30 -5.51 -6.77
N VAL A 149 28.61 -5.75 -8.03
CA VAL A 149 27.99 -6.83 -8.80
C VAL A 149 28.38 -8.10 -8.06
N PRO A 150 27.42 -8.85 -7.47
CA PRO A 150 27.76 -10.11 -6.84
C PRO A 150 28.41 -11.03 -7.88
N PRO A 151 29.42 -11.83 -7.52
CA PRO A 151 29.90 -12.87 -8.43
C PRO A 151 28.71 -13.74 -8.88
N PRO A 152 28.74 -14.30 -10.10
CA PRO A 152 27.67 -15.17 -10.58
C PRO A 152 27.44 -16.28 -9.54
N ARG A 153 26.27 -16.23 -8.88
CA ARG A 153 25.95 -17.12 -7.78
C ARG A 153 25.86 -18.54 -8.32
N ASP A 154 26.45 -19.48 -7.60
CA ASP A 154 26.41 -20.88 -8.00
C ASP A 154 24.94 -21.36 -8.03
N ALA A 155 24.48 -21.76 -9.23
CA ALA A 155 23.15 -22.28 -9.46
C ALA A 155 23.06 -23.80 -9.19
N SER A 156 24.14 -24.43 -8.71
CA SER A 156 24.11 -25.81 -8.24
C SER A 156 23.13 -25.97 -7.06
N PRO A 157 22.67 -27.21 -6.78
CA PRO A 157 21.86 -27.48 -5.60
C PRO A 157 22.50 -27.03 -4.28
N ALA A 158 23.84 -27.04 -4.19
CA ALA A 158 24.56 -26.56 -3.00
C ALA A 158 24.56 -25.03 -2.90
N GLY A 159 24.73 -24.32 -4.02
CA GLY A 159 24.62 -22.85 -4.05
C GLY A 159 23.20 -22.36 -3.73
N LEU A 160 22.18 -23.04 -4.27
CA LEU A 160 20.78 -22.77 -3.94
C LEU A 160 20.44 -23.06 -2.47
N MET A 161 21.03 -24.12 -1.88
CA MET A 161 20.93 -24.38 -0.44
C MET A 161 21.55 -23.24 0.38
N SER A 162 22.77 -22.80 0.03
CA SER A 162 23.43 -21.69 0.73
C SER A 162 22.60 -20.41 0.70
N ILE A 163 21.98 -20.08 -0.46
CA ILE A 163 21.04 -18.96 -0.58
C ILE A 163 19.81 -19.16 0.33
N ALA A 164 19.28 -20.37 0.41
CA ALA A 164 18.12 -20.71 1.25
C ALA A 164 18.43 -20.57 2.75
N GLU A 165 19.59 -21.05 3.21
CA GLU A 165 20.06 -20.94 4.59
C GLU A 165 20.38 -19.49 4.99
N GLU A 166 21.02 -18.72 4.12
CA GLU A 166 21.23 -17.27 4.30
C GLU A 166 19.88 -16.55 4.44
N THR A 167 18.93 -16.86 3.55
CA THR A 167 17.57 -16.27 3.56
C THR A 167 16.81 -16.59 4.83
N LEU A 168 16.87 -17.85 5.30
CA LEU A 168 16.22 -18.28 6.55
C LEU A 168 16.85 -17.57 7.76
N THR A 169 18.18 -17.49 7.81
CA THR A 169 18.92 -16.83 8.90
C THR A 169 18.58 -15.35 8.96
N GLU A 170 18.61 -14.65 7.82
CA GLU A 170 18.22 -13.24 7.71
C GLU A 170 16.74 -13.04 8.11
N PHE A 171 15.84 -13.88 7.61
CA PHE A 171 14.42 -13.82 7.93
C PHE A 171 14.17 -13.97 9.44
N LEU A 172 14.73 -15.01 10.08
CA LEU A 172 14.55 -15.24 11.52
C LEU A 172 15.14 -14.10 12.35
N SER A 173 16.32 -13.58 11.98
CA SER A 173 16.94 -12.43 12.68
C SER A 173 16.01 -11.21 12.75
N LYS A 174 15.24 -10.96 11.69
CA LYS A 174 14.29 -9.83 11.57
C LYS A 174 12.90 -10.15 12.13
N ALA A 175 12.42 -11.38 11.95
CA ALA A 175 11.08 -11.82 12.30
C ALA A 175 10.93 -12.16 13.79
N THR A 176 11.95 -12.72 14.44
CA THR A 176 11.92 -13.08 15.86
C THR A 176 12.92 -12.31 16.72
N GLY A 177 13.97 -11.74 16.13
CA GLY A 177 15.05 -11.06 16.86
C GLY A 177 14.90 -9.54 17.02
N THR A 178 15.95 -8.94 17.59
CA THR A 178 16.13 -7.49 17.81
C THR A 178 16.83 -6.77 16.66
N ALA A 179 17.11 -7.45 15.54
CA ALA A 179 17.86 -6.89 14.40
C ALA A 179 17.15 -5.70 13.70
N VAL A 180 15.87 -5.50 13.99
CA VAL A 180 15.08 -4.36 13.55
C VAL A 180 14.35 -3.77 14.75
N GLU A 181 14.48 -2.46 14.95
CA GLU A 181 13.64 -1.74 15.90
C GLU A 181 12.23 -1.61 15.30
N TRP A 182 11.27 -2.35 15.86
CA TRP A 182 9.90 -2.40 15.37
C TRP A 182 9.01 -1.37 16.08
N VAL A 183 8.53 -0.38 15.33
CA VAL A 183 7.56 0.62 15.82
C VAL A 183 6.19 0.33 15.23
N GLN A 184 5.14 0.30 16.06
CA GLN A 184 3.76 0.11 15.60
C GLN A 184 3.38 1.20 14.59
N MET A 185 2.76 0.79 13.47
CA MET A 185 2.47 1.70 12.36
C MET A 185 1.58 2.89 12.81
N PRO A 186 2.06 4.15 12.71
CA PRO A 186 1.34 5.30 13.22
C PRO A 186 -0.04 5.49 12.57
N GLY A 187 -1.07 5.66 13.41
CA GLY A 187 -2.46 5.81 12.96
C GLY A 187 -3.23 4.50 12.80
N MET A 188 -2.59 3.33 12.89
CA MET A 188 -3.26 2.04 13.01
C MET A 188 -3.63 1.77 14.49
N LYS A 189 -4.80 2.27 14.91
CA LYS A 189 -5.45 1.73 16.11
C LYS A 189 -6.07 0.37 15.76
N PRO A 190 -5.79 -0.72 16.49
CA PRO A 190 -6.51 -1.98 16.31
C PRO A 190 -8.01 -1.73 16.47
N GLY A 191 -8.78 -1.99 15.40
CA GLY A 191 -10.22 -2.09 15.50
C GLY A 191 -10.62 -3.34 16.30
N PRO A 192 -11.89 -3.46 16.74
CA PRO A 192 -12.37 -4.67 17.39
C PRO A 192 -12.19 -5.94 16.53
N ASP A 193 -12.18 -5.77 15.19
CA ASP A 193 -11.98 -6.84 14.20
C ASP A 193 -10.53 -6.93 13.69
N SER A 194 -9.55 -6.32 14.37
CA SER A 194 -8.15 -6.32 13.94
C SER A 194 -7.47 -7.66 14.24
N ILE A 195 -7.24 -8.47 13.21
CA ILE A 195 -6.65 -9.82 13.31
C ILE A 195 -5.17 -9.77 13.74
N GLY A 196 -4.51 -8.61 13.72
CA GLY A 196 -3.09 -8.51 14.04
C GLY A 196 -2.52 -7.13 14.39
N ILE A 197 -1.23 -7.15 14.73
CA ILE A 197 -0.34 -6.00 14.93
C ILE A 197 0.45 -5.78 13.64
N ILE A 198 0.54 -4.52 13.18
CA ILE A 198 1.41 -4.11 12.07
C ILE A 198 2.47 -3.14 12.61
N ALA A 199 3.73 -3.49 12.40
CA ALA A 199 4.90 -2.68 12.74
C ALA A 199 5.74 -2.38 11.50
N ILE A 200 6.48 -1.28 11.56
CA ILE A 200 7.46 -0.86 10.56
C ILE A 200 8.83 -0.71 11.22
N SER A 201 9.88 -0.82 10.43
CA SER A 201 11.25 -0.61 10.89
C SER A 201 11.52 0.87 11.21
N HIS A 202 12.18 1.11 12.34
CA HIS A 202 12.70 2.42 12.73
C HIS A 202 14.24 2.43 12.69
N GLY A 203 14.84 3.60 12.49
CA GLY A 203 16.30 3.82 12.58
C GLY A 203 17.20 3.13 11.54
N CYS A 204 16.71 2.19 10.73
CA CYS A 204 17.53 1.41 9.79
C CYS A 204 17.51 1.96 8.35
N ALA A 205 18.49 1.55 7.54
CA ALA A 205 18.49 1.79 6.10
C ALA A 205 17.42 0.93 5.40
N GLY A 206 16.54 1.57 4.63
CA GLY A 206 15.42 0.92 3.94
C GLY A 206 14.13 0.89 4.76
N VAL A 207 13.11 0.19 4.24
CA VAL A 207 11.79 0.04 4.87
C VAL A 207 11.44 -1.44 4.95
N ALA A 208 11.30 -1.95 6.17
CA ALA A 208 10.72 -3.26 6.44
C ALA A 208 9.39 -3.12 7.19
N ALA A 209 8.51 -4.10 7.02
CA ALA A 209 7.23 -4.19 7.71
C ALA A 209 7.04 -5.60 8.25
N ARG A 210 6.37 -5.70 9.41
CA ARG A 210 6.02 -6.96 10.07
C ARG A 210 4.53 -6.94 10.40
N ALA A 211 3.82 -8.00 10.05
CA ALA A 211 2.45 -8.24 10.47
C ALA A 211 2.39 -9.56 11.26
N CYS A 212 1.74 -9.54 12.42
CA CYS A 212 1.53 -10.73 13.26
C CYS A 212 0.04 -10.84 13.56
N GLY A 213 -0.56 -12.01 13.34
CA GLY A 213 -1.96 -12.27 13.67
C GLY A 213 -2.20 -13.73 14.04
N LEU A 214 -3.34 -14.01 14.67
CA LEU A 214 -3.76 -15.36 15.04
C LEU A 214 -4.80 -15.88 14.04
N VAL A 215 -4.62 -17.13 13.62
CA VAL A 215 -5.54 -17.83 12.70
C VAL A 215 -5.90 -19.20 13.27
N GLY A 216 -7.17 -19.59 13.16
CA GLY A 216 -7.68 -20.88 13.63
C GLY A 216 -7.42 -22.01 12.63
N MET A 217 -6.16 -22.17 12.19
CA MET A 217 -5.77 -23.08 11.10
C MET A 217 -4.43 -23.76 11.41
N GLU A 218 -4.25 -24.99 10.92
CA GLU A 218 -2.99 -25.71 11.03
C GLU A 218 -1.88 -25.03 10.20
N PRO A 219 -0.61 -24.98 10.67
CA PRO A 219 0.50 -24.33 9.97
C PRO A 219 0.67 -24.78 8.52
N ALA A 220 0.52 -26.07 8.23
CA ALA A 220 0.61 -26.62 6.87
C ALA A 220 -0.43 -25.99 5.93
N LYS A 221 -1.69 -25.84 6.39
CA LYS A 221 -2.76 -25.24 5.59
C LYS A 221 -2.59 -23.73 5.42
N VAL A 222 -2.02 -23.05 6.42
CA VAL A 222 -1.63 -21.63 6.31
C VAL A 222 -0.53 -21.46 5.25
N ALA A 223 0.47 -22.33 5.24
CA ALA A 223 1.54 -22.31 4.24
C ALA A 223 1.03 -22.61 2.82
N GLU A 224 0.13 -23.58 2.65
CA GLU A 224 -0.51 -23.86 1.36
C GLU A 224 -1.19 -22.61 0.78
N ILE A 225 -2.02 -21.93 1.57
CA ILE A 225 -2.70 -20.68 1.16
C ILE A 225 -1.70 -19.56 0.91
N LEU A 226 -0.69 -19.37 1.77
CA LEU A 226 0.34 -18.35 1.62
C LEU A 226 1.14 -18.51 0.32
N LYS A 227 1.40 -19.76 -0.09
CA LYS A 227 2.12 -20.10 -1.32
C LYS A 227 1.30 -19.85 -2.58
N ASP A 228 0.00 -20.10 -2.56
CA ASP A 228 -0.91 -19.86 -3.69
C ASP A 228 -1.39 -18.40 -3.74
N ARG A 229 -0.46 -17.51 -4.15
CA ARG A 229 -0.74 -16.06 -4.24
C ARG A 229 -1.89 -15.69 -5.17
N PRO A 230 -2.09 -16.30 -6.36
CA PRO A 230 -3.22 -15.98 -7.23
C PRO A 230 -4.61 -16.06 -6.56
N LEU A 231 -4.78 -16.89 -5.51
CA LEU A 231 -6.06 -16.98 -4.79
C LEU A 231 -6.41 -15.75 -3.94
N TRP A 232 -5.43 -14.96 -3.48
CA TRP A 232 -5.67 -13.90 -2.48
C TRP A 232 -4.92 -12.59 -2.73
N LEU A 233 -3.80 -12.61 -3.45
CA LEU A 233 -3.06 -11.41 -3.85
C LEU A 233 -3.61 -10.90 -5.18
N ARG A 234 -4.57 -9.97 -5.13
CA ARG A 234 -5.27 -9.41 -6.30
C ARG A 234 -4.35 -8.93 -7.44
N ASP A 235 -3.19 -8.39 -7.11
CA ASP A 235 -2.25 -7.85 -8.09
C ASP A 235 -1.28 -8.91 -8.64
N CYS A 236 -1.36 -10.17 -8.18
CA CYS A 236 -0.64 -11.30 -8.74
C CYS A 236 -1.31 -11.75 -10.04
N ARG A 237 -0.63 -11.55 -11.17
CA ARG A 237 -1.12 -11.96 -12.50
C ARG A 237 -0.89 -13.44 -12.76
N SER A 238 0.27 -13.96 -12.35
CA SER A 238 0.61 -15.37 -12.42
C SER A 238 1.71 -15.72 -11.41
N MET A 239 1.74 -16.98 -11.02
CA MET A 239 2.82 -17.60 -10.26
C MET A 239 3.00 -19.03 -10.76
N GLU A 240 4.25 -19.43 -11.00
CA GLU A 240 4.61 -20.76 -11.49
C GLU A 240 5.80 -21.29 -10.69
N VAL A 241 5.70 -22.53 -10.19
CA VAL A 241 6.82 -23.23 -9.57
C VAL A 241 7.60 -23.92 -10.69
N VAL A 242 8.76 -23.38 -11.01
CA VAL A 242 9.60 -23.81 -12.13
C VAL A 242 10.48 -25.01 -11.76
N ASN A 243 10.87 -25.13 -10.49
CA ASN A 243 11.59 -26.29 -9.98
C ASN A 243 11.35 -26.50 -8.47
N VAL A 244 11.46 -27.75 -8.01
CA VAL A 244 11.37 -28.13 -6.59
C VAL A 244 12.57 -29.02 -6.25
N LEU A 245 13.32 -28.63 -5.22
CA LEU A 245 14.50 -29.34 -4.73
C LEU A 245 14.29 -29.73 -3.26
N PRO A 246 14.56 -30.99 -2.86
CA PRO A 246 14.55 -31.38 -1.45
C PRO A 246 15.71 -30.69 -0.71
N ALA A 247 15.45 -30.22 0.52
CA ALA A 247 16.43 -29.50 1.33
C ALA A 247 16.49 -30.10 2.74
N GLY A 248 17.41 -31.05 2.93
CA GLY A 248 17.49 -31.87 4.14
C GLY A 248 16.25 -32.78 4.31
N SER A 249 16.01 -33.23 5.55
CA SER A 249 14.85 -34.09 5.87
C SER A 249 13.53 -33.33 5.98
N ASN A 250 13.57 -32.04 6.31
CA ASN A 250 12.43 -31.26 6.77
C ASN A 250 12.18 -29.98 5.94
N GLY A 251 12.84 -29.82 4.79
CA GLY A 251 12.76 -28.62 3.98
C GLY A 251 12.62 -28.85 2.47
N THR A 252 12.11 -27.84 1.79
CA THR A 252 11.95 -27.81 0.33
C THR A 252 12.31 -26.43 -0.22
N ILE A 253 13.15 -26.39 -1.26
CA ILE A 253 13.45 -25.18 -2.03
C ILE A 253 12.62 -25.21 -3.30
N GLU A 254 11.86 -24.15 -3.54
CA GLU A 254 11.05 -23.94 -4.74
C GLU A 254 11.64 -22.75 -5.51
N LEU A 255 11.96 -22.94 -6.79
CA LEU A 255 12.30 -21.85 -7.70
C LEU A 255 11.03 -21.41 -8.41
N LEU A 256 10.71 -20.12 -8.37
CA LEU A 256 9.42 -19.62 -8.84
C LEU A 256 9.58 -18.40 -9.74
N TYR A 257 8.74 -18.38 -10.77
CA TYR A 257 8.45 -17.19 -11.55
C TYR A 257 7.13 -16.59 -11.04
N MET A 258 7.10 -15.27 -10.84
CA MET A 258 5.90 -14.54 -10.44
C MET A 258 5.79 -13.25 -11.24
N GLN A 259 4.60 -12.97 -11.77
CA GLN A 259 4.31 -11.71 -12.44
C GLN A 259 3.27 -10.92 -11.65
N LEU A 260 3.58 -9.67 -11.31
CA LEU A 260 2.67 -8.74 -10.65
C LEU A 260 2.20 -7.65 -11.62
N TYR A 261 0.92 -7.29 -11.57
CA TYR A 261 0.42 -6.08 -12.24
C TYR A 261 1.12 -4.84 -11.66
N ALA A 262 1.37 -3.84 -12.50
CA ALA A 262 1.80 -2.54 -12.01
C ALA A 262 0.67 -1.86 -11.21
N PRO A 263 1.00 -1.05 -10.17
CA PRO A 263 0.01 -0.25 -9.45
C PRO A 263 -0.73 0.80 -10.30
N THR A 264 -0.33 0.98 -11.57
CA THR A 264 -0.96 1.87 -12.54
C THR A 264 -1.06 1.18 -13.90
N THR A 265 -2.05 1.57 -14.71
CA THR A 265 -2.21 1.07 -16.09
C THR A 265 -1.21 1.68 -17.09
N LEU A 266 -0.24 2.48 -16.61
CA LEU A 266 0.76 3.19 -17.42
C LEU A 266 2.13 2.50 -17.42
N ALA A 267 2.29 1.41 -16.67
CA ALA A 267 3.51 0.62 -16.61
C ALA A 267 3.20 -0.86 -16.92
N PRO A 268 4.15 -1.60 -17.53
CA PRO A 268 4.00 -3.03 -17.73
C PRO A 268 3.99 -3.79 -16.39
N ALA A 269 3.51 -5.03 -16.43
CA ALA A 269 3.66 -5.95 -15.31
C ALA A 269 5.14 -6.15 -14.95
N ARG A 270 5.42 -6.47 -13.69
CA ARG A 270 6.76 -6.72 -13.17
C ARG A 270 6.97 -8.21 -12.98
N ASP A 271 8.10 -8.69 -13.50
CA ASP A 271 8.53 -10.07 -13.42
C ASP A 271 9.51 -10.28 -12.27
N PHE A 272 9.35 -11.37 -11.53
CA PHE A 272 10.19 -11.74 -10.41
C PHE A 272 10.62 -13.20 -10.53
N TRP A 273 11.92 -13.42 -10.42
CA TRP A 273 12.52 -14.74 -10.22
C TRP A 273 12.89 -14.87 -8.75
N MET A 274 12.27 -15.83 -8.07
CA MET A 274 12.35 -15.97 -6.62
C MET A 274 12.89 -17.36 -6.26
N LEU A 275 13.55 -17.44 -5.11
CA LEU A 275 13.75 -18.67 -4.36
C LEU A 275 12.83 -18.61 -3.13
N ARG A 276 12.03 -19.67 -2.93
CA ARG A 276 11.20 -19.87 -1.73
C ARG A 276 11.77 -21.07 -1.00
N TYR A 277 12.14 -20.90 0.26
CA TYR A 277 12.54 -21.99 1.13
C TYR A 277 11.45 -22.21 2.18
N THR A 278 11.00 -23.46 2.29
CA THR A 278 10.08 -23.92 3.33
C THR A 278 10.82 -24.90 4.23
N SER A 279 10.74 -24.73 5.54
CA SER A 279 11.43 -25.60 6.50
C SER A 279 10.66 -25.70 7.82
N ILE A 280 10.71 -26.88 8.46
CA ILE A 280 10.22 -27.11 9.82
C ILE A 280 11.40 -27.04 10.78
N LEU A 281 11.39 -26.05 11.68
CA LEU A 281 12.41 -25.87 12.72
C LEU A 281 12.24 -26.89 13.86
N ASP A 282 13.30 -27.09 14.65
CA ASP A 282 13.33 -28.04 15.79
C ASP A 282 12.18 -27.85 16.80
N GLY A 283 11.68 -26.63 16.96
CA GLY A 283 10.52 -26.31 17.81
C GLY A 283 9.15 -26.64 17.18
N GLY A 284 9.10 -27.31 16.02
CA GLY A 284 7.87 -27.60 15.27
C GLY A 284 7.31 -26.43 14.45
N SER A 285 7.94 -25.25 14.52
CA SER A 285 7.54 -24.06 13.76
C SER A 285 7.82 -24.24 12.26
N LEU A 286 6.78 -24.11 11.44
CA LEU A 286 6.90 -24.05 9.98
C LEU A 286 7.25 -22.62 9.53
N VAL A 287 8.31 -22.49 8.74
CA VAL A 287 8.77 -21.23 8.15
C VAL A 287 8.70 -21.32 6.63
N VAL A 288 8.22 -20.25 5.99
CA VAL A 288 8.33 -20.02 4.55
C VAL A 288 8.98 -18.66 4.35
N CYS A 289 10.18 -18.63 3.77
CA CYS A 289 10.90 -17.40 3.44
C CYS A 289 11.17 -17.34 1.93
N GLU A 290 11.19 -16.12 1.37
CA GLU A 290 11.42 -15.88 -0.06
C GLU A 290 12.49 -14.81 -0.28
N ARG A 291 13.27 -14.97 -1.35
CA ARG A 291 14.29 -13.99 -1.79
C ARG A 291 14.28 -13.86 -3.30
N SER A 292 14.47 -12.64 -3.81
CA SER A 292 14.67 -12.42 -5.26
C SER A 292 16.03 -12.95 -5.68
N LEU A 293 16.08 -13.56 -6.86
CA LEU A 293 17.32 -14.03 -7.52
C LEU A 293 17.85 -13.02 -8.55
N SER A 294 17.07 -11.98 -8.84
CA SER A 294 17.39 -10.81 -9.68
C SER A 294 18.19 -9.74 -8.94
#